data_AF-A0A482PVL3-F1
#
_entry.id   AF-A0A482PVL3-F1
#
_cell.length_a   1.000
_cell.length_b   1.000
_cell.length_c   1.000
_cell.angle_alpha   90.00
_cell.angle_beta   90.00
_cell.angle_gamma   90.00
#
_symmetry.space_group_name_H-M   'P 1'
#
loop_
_entity.id
_entity.type
_entity.pdbx_description
1 polymer ?
#
loop_
_entity_poly.entity_id
_entity_poly.type
_entity_poly.pdbx_seq_one_letter_code
_entity_poly.pdbx_strand_id
1 'polypeptide(L)'
;MLFYKPWGQDTASDVLIDLASSEDGKGDALIAVKQPYSDTVARTQHDLNTDYVNVKDWGAKGDGVTDDTAAIDAACAALTESSFITNFRRLYFPHGTYIYNGAGIVLPNGSSLIGEDLFTTIDASANTNTGYLITLTGFRSRVDTIALKGNKDNLGMKGISSYYNSDNGGVLNCILEDFHFGLDIDKCWYSVYRNIRFRRSSSSVVLTGAHIRLGFNHPSEEVNNLEFSNVWCAEPQKHSLAIYCRIQAIKFTGGSLETIGEARVKFYTTIIPYDVLIDNCYVENDISTGGVYLIEGQSTTQSVTVKDCMLRLGSTPGSLGKTYSLLRQRLVQFSKRHIKCQQYKSLVPSLP
;
A
#
# COMPACT_ATOMS: atom_id res chain seq x y z
N MET A 1 -23.43 -55.68 4.07
CA MET A 1 -22.28 -56.55 3.73
C MET A 1 -21.16 -55.62 3.29
N LEU A 2 -20.23 -55.30 4.18
CA LEU A 2 -19.04 -54.49 3.86
C LEU A 2 -18.05 -55.41 3.15
N PHE A 3 -17.90 -55.27 1.84
CA PHE A 3 -16.84 -55.95 1.11
C PHE A 3 -15.53 -55.23 1.40
N TYR A 4 -14.74 -55.75 2.34
CA TYR A 4 -13.35 -55.37 2.48
C TYR A 4 -12.57 -56.00 1.32
N LYS A 5 -11.91 -55.19 0.48
CA LYS A 5 -10.94 -55.73 -0.47
C LYS A 5 -9.76 -56.34 0.31
N PRO A 6 -9.27 -57.53 -0.05
CA PRO A 6 -8.05 -58.08 0.52
C PRO A 6 -6.86 -57.15 0.25
N TRP A 7 -5.96 -57.02 1.24
CA TRP A 7 -4.73 -56.23 1.11
C TRP A 7 -3.91 -56.69 -0.11
N GLY A 8 -3.48 -55.75 -0.96
CA GLY A 8 -2.61 -56.00 -2.12
C GLY A 8 -3.31 -56.33 -3.44
N GLN A 9 -4.59 -55.99 -3.60
CA GLN A 9 -5.38 -56.17 -4.83
C GLN A 9 -5.86 -54.84 -5.42
N ASP A 10 -5.14 -53.74 -5.15
CA ASP A 10 -5.46 -52.45 -5.79
C ASP A 10 -5.17 -52.58 -7.28
N THR A 11 -6.23 -52.52 -8.07
CA THR A 11 -6.16 -52.59 -9.52
C THR A 11 -5.78 -51.22 -10.07
N ALA A 12 -5.34 -51.16 -11.33
CA ALA A 12 -5.17 -49.88 -12.02
C ALA A 12 -6.46 -49.03 -12.00
N SER A 13 -7.64 -49.66 -11.92
CA SER A 13 -8.93 -48.97 -11.79
C SER A 13 -9.10 -48.30 -10.42
N ASP A 14 -8.58 -48.89 -9.35
CA ASP A 14 -8.68 -48.31 -7.99
C ASP A 14 -7.82 -47.06 -7.89
N VAL A 15 -6.63 -47.07 -8.49
CA VAL A 15 -5.76 -45.89 -8.59
C VAL A 15 -6.43 -44.77 -9.37
N LEU A 16 -7.13 -45.06 -10.47
CA LEU A 16 -7.86 -44.04 -11.24
C LEU A 16 -9.03 -43.43 -10.45
N ILE A 17 -9.73 -44.24 -9.65
CA ILE A 17 -10.80 -43.76 -8.75
C ILE A 17 -10.20 -42.83 -7.70
N ASP A 18 -9.10 -43.23 -7.07
CA ASP A 18 -8.39 -42.43 -6.07
C ASP A 18 -7.85 -41.12 -6.67
N LEU A 19 -7.34 -41.14 -7.89
CA LEU A 19 -6.88 -39.93 -8.60
C LEU A 19 -8.01 -38.98 -8.99
N ALA A 20 -9.23 -39.48 -9.20
CA ALA A 20 -10.40 -38.67 -9.53
C ALA A 20 -11.10 -38.09 -8.27
N SER A 21 -10.71 -38.55 -7.08
CA SER A 21 -11.32 -38.14 -5.82
C SER A 21 -10.75 -36.81 -5.32
N SER A 22 -11.60 -35.98 -4.71
CA SER A 22 -11.21 -34.76 -3.99
C SER A 22 -11.08 -34.95 -2.48
N GLU A 23 -11.16 -36.19 -2.00
CA GLU A 23 -10.99 -36.51 -0.57
C GLU A 23 -9.54 -36.31 -0.13
N ASP A 24 -9.33 -36.03 1.16
CA ASP A 24 -7.99 -35.82 1.73
C ASP A 24 -7.08 -37.04 1.51
N GLY A 25 -5.82 -36.79 1.14
CA GLY A 25 -4.84 -37.82 0.77
C GLY A 25 -5.09 -38.52 -0.57
N LYS A 26 -6.08 -38.08 -1.36
CA LYS A 26 -6.39 -38.59 -2.71
C LYS A 26 -6.16 -37.49 -3.76
N GLY A 27 -6.51 -37.75 -5.01
CA GLY A 27 -6.41 -36.75 -6.08
C GLY A 27 -5.00 -36.23 -6.30
N ASP A 28 -4.82 -34.91 -6.18
CA ASP A 28 -3.54 -34.24 -6.37
C ASP A 28 -2.47 -34.61 -5.32
N ALA A 29 -2.86 -35.15 -4.16
CA ALA A 29 -1.93 -35.66 -3.15
C ALA A 29 -1.19 -36.93 -3.61
N LEU A 30 -1.74 -37.64 -4.60
CA LEU A 30 -1.14 -38.86 -5.16
C LEU A 30 -0.21 -38.56 -6.36
N ILE A 31 -0.16 -37.31 -6.82
CA ILE A 31 0.68 -36.90 -7.95
C ILE A 31 2.02 -36.37 -7.45
N ALA A 32 3.08 -37.17 -7.61
CA ALA A 32 4.43 -36.71 -7.33
C ALA A 32 4.91 -35.74 -8.42
N VAL A 33 5.48 -34.61 -8.00
CA VAL A 33 6.10 -33.61 -8.87
C VAL A 33 7.55 -33.39 -8.49
N LYS A 34 8.41 -33.22 -9.50
CA LYS A 34 9.83 -32.90 -9.34
C LYS A 34 10.30 -32.06 -10.51
N GLN A 35 10.98 -30.95 -10.22
CA GLN A 35 11.52 -30.05 -11.24
C GLN A 35 12.66 -30.73 -12.03
N PRO A 36 12.75 -30.53 -13.36
CA PRO A 36 13.72 -31.21 -14.23
C PRO A 36 15.13 -30.59 -14.17
N TYR A 37 15.59 -30.22 -12.98
CA TYR A 37 16.92 -29.65 -12.71
C TYR A 37 17.67 -30.53 -11.69
N SER A 38 19.00 -30.42 -11.65
CA SER A 38 19.83 -31.15 -10.67
C SER A 38 19.48 -30.76 -9.24
N ASP A 39 19.62 -31.71 -8.31
CA ASP A 39 19.46 -31.52 -6.86
C ASP A 39 18.07 -31.07 -6.38
N THR A 40 17.04 -31.18 -7.22
CA THR A 40 15.65 -30.88 -6.83
C THR A 40 15.04 -32.03 -6.01
N VAL A 41 14.18 -31.67 -5.06
CA VAL A 41 13.48 -32.63 -4.17
C VAL A 41 12.06 -32.86 -4.71
N ALA A 42 11.58 -34.10 -4.66
CA ALA A 42 10.21 -34.43 -5.03
C ALA A 42 9.23 -33.99 -3.93
N ARG A 43 8.03 -33.56 -4.32
CA ARG A 43 6.88 -33.27 -3.44
C ARG A 43 5.58 -33.73 -4.11
N THR A 44 4.43 -33.57 -3.47
CA THR A 44 3.13 -33.82 -4.12
C THR A 44 2.60 -32.58 -4.84
N GLN A 45 1.71 -32.75 -5.82
CA GLN A 45 1.01 -31.63 -6.44
C GLN A 45 0.12 -30.91 -5.41
N HIS A 46 -0.47 -31.64 -4.46
CA HIS A 46 -1.21 -31.06 -3.34
C HIS A 46 -0.34 -30.12 -2.49
N ASP A 47 0.85 -30.56 -2.11
CA ASP A 47 1.79 -29.71 -1.35
C ASP A 47 2.08 -28.43 -2.14
N LEU A 48 2.29 -28.53 -3.46
CA LEU A 48 2.55 -27.37 -4.31
C LEU A 48 1.35 -26.42 -4.38
N ASN A 49 0.13 -26.94 -4.51
CA ASN A 49 -1.10 -26.15 -4.56
C ASN A 49 -1.31 -25.35 -3.27
N THR A 50 -0.92 -25.91 -2.12
CA THR A 50 -1.04 -25.26 -0.80
C THR A 50 0.04 -24.21 -0.50
N ASP A 51 1.00 -23.97 -1.41
CA ASP A 51 2.01 -22.90 -1.25
C ASP A 51 1.38 -21.49 -1.24
N TYR A 52 0.16 -21.36 -1.77
CA TYR A 52 -0.60 -20.11 -1.80
C TYR A 52 -2.04 -20.34 -1.35
N VAL A 53 -2.64 -19.32 -0.74
CA VAL A 53 -4.08 -19.23 -0.55
C VAL A 53 -4.63 -18.54 -1.78
N ASN A 54 -4.95 -19.30 -2.83
CA ASN A 54 -5.42 -18.75 -4.10
C ASN A 54 -6.92 -18.48 -4.05
N VAL A 55 -7.34 -17.24 -4.27
CA VAL A 55 -8.78 -16.86 -4.21
C VAL A 55 -9.67 -17.67 -5.16
N LYS A 56 -9.11 -18.23 -6.24
CA LYS A 56 -9.85 -19.09 -7.17
C LYS A 56 -10.22 -20.44 -6.58
N ASP A 57 -9.52 -20.91 -5.54
CA ASP A 57 -9.86 -22.15 -4.83
C ASP A 57 -11.17 -21.99 -4.02
N TRP A 58 -11.57 -20.75 -3.73
CA TRP A 58 -12.87 -20.39 -3.14
C TRP A 58 -13.90 -19.93 -4.18
N GLY A 59 -13.61 -20.06 -5.47
CA GLY A 59 -14.54 -19.78 -6.57
C GLY A 59 -14.53 -18.35 -7.09
N ALA A 60 -13.55 -17.51 -6.72
CA ALA A 60 -13.40 -16.19 -7.33
C ALA A 60 -13.11 -16.34 -8.83
N LYS A 61 -13.77 -15.54 -9.66
CA LYS A 61 -13.60 -15.60 -11.12
C LYS A 61 -12.57 -14.60 -11.63
N GLY A 62 -12.57 -13.38 -11.11
CA GLY A 62 -11.69 -12.32 -11.59
C GLY A 62 -12.02 -11.87 -13.03
N ASP A 63 -13.29 -11.98 -13.44
CA ASP A 63 -13.77 -11.68 -14.80
C ASP A 63 -14.25 -10.24 -15.00
N GLY A 64 -14.17 -9.39 -13.96
CA GLY A 64 -14.62 -8.00 -13.95
C GLY A 64 -16.13 -7.81 -13.88
N VAL A 65 -16.92 -8.88 -13.72
CA VAL A 65 -18.39 -8.83 -13.72
C VAL A 65 -18.99 -9.58 -12.53
N THR A 66 -18.47 -10.76 -12.22
CA THR A 66 -18.90 -11.58 -11.09
C THR A 66 -18.48 -10.90 -9.78
N ASP A 67 -19.42 -10.80 -8.84
CA ASP A 67 -19.09 -10.37 -7.48
C ASP A 67 -18.31 -11.48 -6.76
N ASP A 68 -17.01 -11.23 -6.56
CA ASP A 68 -16.07 -12.19 -5.98
C ASP A 68 -15.98 -12.08 -4.44
N THR A 69 -16.80 -11.24 -3.82
CA THR A 69 -16.73 -10.92 -2.38
C THR A 69 -16.74 -12.16 -1.49
N ALA A 70 -17.69 -13.07 -1.70
CA ALA A 70 -17.83 -14.26 -0.85
C ALA A 70 -16.62 -15.20 -0.96
N ALA A 71 -16.06 -15.35 -2.16
CA ALA A 71 -14.87 -16.17 -2.38
C ALA A 71 -13.62 -15.55 -1.74
N ILE A 72 -13.45 -14.24 -1.90
CA ILE A 72 -12.33 -13.49 -1.31
C ILE A 72 -12.40 -13.54 0.22
N ASP A 73 -13.56 -13.29 0.81
CA ASP A 73 -13.72 -13.31 2.27
C ASP A 73 -13.47 -14.72 2.84
N ALA A 74 -13.89 -15.78 2.15
CA ALA A 74 -13.61 -17.16 2.54
C ALA A 74 -12.12 -17.52 2.44
N ALA A 75 -11.44 -17.08 1.38
CA ALA A 75 -9.98 -17.22 1.25
C ALA A 75 -9.24 -16.48 2.38
N CYS A 76 -9.72 -15.28 2.76
CA CYS A 76 -9.16 -14.52 3.87
C CYS A 76 -9.34 -15.24 5.22
N ALA A 77 -10.49 -15.90 5.44
CA ALA A 77 -10.72 -16.67 6.66
C ALA A 77 -9.69 -17.79 6.83
N ALA A 78 -9.34 -18.49 5.74
CA ALA A 78 -8.32 -19.54 5.76
C ALA A 78 -6.91 -19.03 6.14
N LEU A 79 -6.62 -17.74 5.92
CA LEU A 79 -5.37 -17.13 6.40
C LEU A 79 -5.30 -17.05 7.93
N THR A 80 -6.43 -17.10 8.64
CA THR A 80 -6.49 -16.98 10.10
C THR A 80 -6.54 -18.33 10.82
N GLU A 81 -7.02 -19.39 10.16
CA GLU A 81 -7.24 -20.71 10.75
C GLU A 81 -5.96 -21.52 10.98
N SER A 82 -4.92 -21.33 10.17
CA SER A 82 -3.65 -22.04 10.40
C SER A 82 -2.92 -21.41 11.61
N SER A 83 -2.34 -22.22 12.49
CA SER A 83 -1.57 -21.74 13.67
C SER A 83 -0.06 -21.65 13.39
N PHE A 84 0.36 -22.00 12.18
CA PHE A 84 1.78 -22.05 11.81
C PHE A 84 2.31 -20.65 11.50
N ILE A 85 2.98 -20.05 12.49
CA ILE A 85 3.80 -18.83 12.37
C ILE A 85 5.06 -19.08 11.48
N THR A 86 5.32 -20.33 11.08
CA THR A 86 6.54 -20.73 10.35
C THR A 86 6.42 -20.63 8.83
N ASN A 87 5.21 -20.50 8.26
CA ASN A 87 5.01 -20.39 6.81
C ASN A 87 4.40 -19.02 6.49
N PHE A 88 5.10 -18.21 5.71
CA PHE A 88 4.57 -16.96 5.15
C PHE A 88 3.28 -17.26 4.37
N ARG A 89 2.14 -16.68 4.78
CA ARG A 89 0.85 -16.91 4.13
C ARG A 89 0.65 -15.88 3.05
N ARG A 90 0.47 -16.34 1.81
CA ARG A 90 0.27 -15.46 0.66
C ARG A 90 -1.13 -15.67 0.12
N LEU A 91 -2.00 -14.69 0.37
CA LEU A 91 -3.27 -14.55 -0.33
C LEU A 91 -2.94 -14.16 -1.77
N TYR A 92 -3.24 -15.05 -2.71
CA TYR A 92 -2.85 -14.92 -4.10
C TYR A 92 -4.05 -14.63 -4.98
N PHE A 93 -3.90 -13.59 -5.80
CA PHE A 93 -4.84 -13.22 -6.85
C PHE A 93 -4.18 -13.47 -8.21
N PRO A 94 -4.58 -14.53 -8.93
CA PRO A 94 -4.21 -14.69 -10.34
C PRO A 94 -4.60 -13.45 -11.18
N HIS A 95 -4.06 -13.32 -12.39
CA HIS A 95 -4.43 -12.23 -13.28
C HIS A 95 -5.95 -12.18 -13.49
N GLY A 96 -6.52 -10.98 -13.33
CA GLY A 96 -7.95 -10.74 -13.44
C GLY A 96 -8.39 -9.44 -12.78
N THR A 97 -9.67 -9.13 -12.93
CA THR A 97 -10.35 -8.04 -12.22
C THR A 97 -11.42 -8.62 -11.31
N TYR A 98 -11.25 -8.46 -10.00
CA TYR A 98 -12.09 -9.05 -8.98
C TYR A 98 -13.00 -7.97 -8.40
N ILE A 99 -14.32 -8.10 -8.60
CA ILE A 99 -15.28 -7.18 -8.00
C ILE A 99 -15.37 -7.49 -6.51
N TYR A 100 -15.15 -6.48 -5.65
CA TYR A 100 -15.22 -6.63 -4.20
C TYR A 100 -16.11 -5.56 -3.56
N ASN A 101 -17.24 -6.01 -3.01
CA ASN A 101 -18.25 -5.19 -2.32
C ASN A 101 -18.31 -5.48 -0.81
N GLY A 102 -17.31 -6.17 -0.26
CA GLY A 102 -17.24 -6.52 1.16
C GLY A 102 -16.78 -5.39 2.08
N ALA A 103 -16.69 -5.69 3.37
CA ALA A 103 -16.36 -4.71 4.42
C ALA A 103 -14.85 -4.40 4.54
N GLY A 104 -13.98 -5.22 3.93
CA GLY A 104 -12.54 -5.02 3.91
C GLY A 104 -11.76 -6.32 4.08
N ILE A 105 -10.61 -6.41 3.40
CA ILE A 105 -9.70 -7.54 3.43
C ILE A 105 -8.70 -7.34 4.56
N VAL A 106 -8.70 -8.24 5.56
CA VAL A 106 -7.82 -8.13 6.73
C VAL A 106 -6.67 -9.14 6.63
N LEU A 107 -5.44 -8.63 6.64
CA LEU A 107 -4.22 -9.41 6.61
C LEU A 107 -3.61 -9.50 8.02
N PRO A 108 -3.55 -10.70 8.63
CA PRO A 108 -2.90 -10.91 9.92
C PRO A 108 -1.36 -10.73 9.86
N ASN A 109 -0.73 -10.71 11.02
CA ASN A 109 0.74 -10.68 11.15
C ASN A 109 1.39 -11.78 10.31
N GLY A 110 2.44 -11.44 9.55
CA GLY A 110 3.19 -12.41 8.74
C GLY A 110 2.48 -12.90 7.49
N SER A 111 1.36 -12.29 7.09
CA SER A 111 0.67 -12.59 5.83
C SER A 111 0.96 -11.56 4.74
N SER A 112 0.75 -11.93 3.49
CA SER A 112 0.89 -11.03 2.34
C SER A 112 -0.26 -11.22 1.38
N LEU A 113 -0.72 -10.14 0.77
CA LEU A 113 -1.59 -10.16 -0.39
C LEU A 113 -0.75 -9.85 -1.62
N ILE A 114 -0.81 -10.74 -2.60
CA ILE A 114 -0.07 -10.62 -3.85
C ILE A 114 -0.96 -10.85 -5.06
N GLY A 115 -0.83 -9.98 -6.06
CA GLY A 115 -1.34 -10.24 -7.41
C GLY A 115 -0.31 -10.97 -8.26
N GLU A 116 -0.78 -11.60 -9.34
CA GLU A 116 0.08 -12.17 -10.39
C GLU A 116 0.92 -11.08 -11.07
N ASP A 117 0.33 -9.91 -11.31
CA ASP A 117 1.00 -8.74 -11.86
C ASP A 117 0.36 -7.41 -11.41
N LEU A 118 0.93 -6.28 -11.86
CA LEU A 118 0.49 -4.93 -11.48
C LEU A 118 -0.91 -4.56 -12.00
N PHE A 119 -1.47 -5.33 -12.94
CA PHE A 119 -2.80 -5.15 -13.52
C PHE A 119 -3.84 -6.14 -12.98
N THR A 120 -3.43 -7.14 -12.18
CA THR A 120 -4.36 -7.83 -11.28
C THR A 120 -5.06 -6.79 -10.42
N THR A 121 -6.39 -6.69 -10.52
CA THR A 121 -7.16 -5.58 -9.96
C THR A 121 -8.19 -6.08 -8.96
N ILE A 122 -8.23 -5.51 -7.76
CA ILE A 122 -9.40 -5.55 -6.89
C ILE A 122 -10.21 -4.29 -7.17
N ASP A 123 -11.36 -4.45 -7.81
CA ASP A 123 -12.27 -3.36 -8.16
C ASP A 123 -13.38 -3.25 -7.11
N ALA A 124 -13.26 -2.23 -6.26
CA ALA A 124 -14.24 -1.86 -5.26
C ALA A 124 -14.93 -0.53 -5.62
N SER A 125 -14.97 -0.16 -6.89
CA SER A 125 -15.56 1.11 -7.34
C SER A 125 -17.08 1.21 -7.13
N ALA A 126 -17.78 0.08 -7.01
CA ALA A 126 -19.19 0.02 -6.63
C ALA A 126 -19.42 -0.13 -5.11
N ASN A 127 -18.35 -0.31 -4.32
CA ASN A 127 -18.45 -0.61 -2.91
C ASN A 127 -18.86 0.64 -2.11
N THR A 128 -19.96 0.52 -1.36
CA THR A 128 -20.53 1.60 -0.54
C THR A 128 -20.16 1.49 0.94
N ASN A 129 -19.44 0.44 1.34
CA ASN A 129 -18.95 0.29 2.71
C ASN A 129 -17.94 1.40 3.05
N THR A 130 -17.86 1.70 4.35
CA THR A 130 -16.87 2.63 4.88
C THR A 130 -15.75 1.86 5.57
N GLY A 131 -14.58 2.47 5.73
CA GLY A 131 -13.41 1.81 6.31
C GLY A 131 -12.31 1.63 5.27
N TYR A 132 -11.55 0.56 5.37
CA TYR A 132 -10.39 0.29 4.51
C TYR A 132 -10.67 -0.87 3.58
N LEU A 133 -10.28 -0.76 2.31
CA LEU A 133 -10.30 -1.90 1.40
C LEU A 133 -9.36 -3.01 1.90
N ILE A 134 -8.17 -2.63 2.38
CA ILE A 134 -7.20 -3.56 2.96
C ILE A 134 -6.75 -3.07 4.34
N THR A 135 -6.66 -3.97 5.30
CA THR A 135 -6.09 -3.72 6.64
C THR A 135 -4.93 -4.65 6.90
N LEU A 136 -3.74 -4.08 7.10
CA LEU A 136 -2.54 -4.77 7.54
C LEU A 136 -2.43 -4.70 9.06
N THR A 137 -2.39 -5.85 9.72
CA THR A 137 -2.32 -5.93 11.19
C THR A 137 -1.02 -6.57 11.67
N GLY A 138 -0.32 -5.87 12.57
CA GLY A 138 0.90 -6.38 13.17
C GLY A 138 2.08 -6.47 12.19
N PHE A 139 3.11 -7.18 12.60
CA PHE A 139 4.41 -7.21 11.92
C PHE A 139 4.37 -8.00 10.61
N ARG A 140 5.24 -7.62 9.65
CA ARG A 140 5.50 -8.33 8.39
C ARG A 140 4.29 -8.50 7.47
N SER A 141 3.16 -7.87 7.78
CA SER A 141 1.97 -7.90 6.94
C SER A 141 2.19 -7.01 5.71
N ARG A 142 1.81 -7.49 4.51
CA ARG A 142 2.25 -6.86 3.26
C ARG A 142 1.19 -6.86 2.16
N VAL A 143 1.16 -5.80 1.36
CA VAL A 143 0.51 -5.79 0.03
C VAL A 143 1.59 -5.59 -1.03
N ASP A 144 1.64 -6.47 -2.03
CA ASP A 144 2.67 -6.44 -3.08
C ASP A 144 2.08 -6.76 -4.45
N THR A 145 2.41 -5.98 -5.48
CA THR A 145 2.12 -6.28 -6.89
C THR A 145 0.62 -6.43 -7.16
N ILE A 146 -0.15 -5.35 -7.02
CA ILE A 146 -1.59 -5.34 -7.31
C ILE A 146 -2.12 -3.92 -7.60
N ALA A 147 -3.21 -3.83 -8.35
CA ALA A 147 -4.01 -2.61 -8.48
C ALA A 147 -5.25 -2.67 -7.59
N LEU A 148 -5.51 -1.57 -6.88
CA LEU A 148 -6.68 -1.35 -6.05
C LEU A 148 -7.46 -0.18 -6.61
N LYS A 149 -8.75 -0.38 -6.87
CA LYS A 149 -9.63 0.67 -7.36
C LYS A 149 -10.73 0.93 -6.35
N GLY A 150 -10.72 2.13 -5.79
CA GLY A 150 -11.69 2.61 -4.82
C GLY A 150 -12.94 3.19 -5.46
N ASN A 151 -13.90 3.53 -4.60
CA ASN A 151 -15.08 4.27 -5.00
C ASN A 151 -14.85 5.78 -4.82
N LYS A 152 -14.62 6.48 -5.94
CA LYS A 152 -14.42 7.94 -6.00
C LYS A 152 -15.59 8.78 -5.45
N ASP A 153 -16.78 8.20 -5.30
CA ASP A 153 -17.97 8.89 -4.79
C ASP A 153 -18.22 8.56 -3.30
N ASN A 154 -17.40 7.67 -2.71
CA ASN A 154 -17.52 7.24 -1.32
C ASN A 154 -16.38 7.82 -0.46
N LEU A 155 -16.66 8.95 0.20
CA LEU A 155 -15.74 9.60 1.13
C LEU A 155 -15.35 8.74 2.35
N GLY A 156 -16.17 7.72 2.67
CA GLY A 156 -15.96 6.83 3.81
C GLY A 156 -14.95 5.72 3.54
N MET A 157 -14.66 5.41 2.27
CA MET A 157 -13.75 4.36 1.85
C MET A 157 -12.31 4.87 1.70
N LYS A 158 -11.37 4.14 2.29
CA LYS A 158 -9.93 4.37 2.21
C LYS A 158 -9.24 3.17 1.58
N GLY A 159 -8.05 3.38 1.03
CA GLY A 159 -7.26 2.31 0.39
C GLY A 159 -6.78 1.29 1.40
N ILE A 160 -5.68 1.59 2.10
CA ILE A 160 -5.00 0.63 2.98
C ILE A 160 -4.77 1.25 4.35
N SER A 161 -5.08 0.50 5.40
CA SER A 161 -4.60 0.75 6.77
C SER A 161 -3.38 -0.13 7.05
N SER A 162 -2.35 0.46 7.63
CA SER A 162 -1.19 -0.24 8.17
C SER A 162 -1.04 0.10 9.64
N TYR A 163 -1.35 -0.86 10.50
CA TYR A 163 -1.29 -0.70 11.95
C TYR A 163 -0.29 -1.64 12.59
N TYR A 164 0.58 -1.07 13.43
CA TYR A 164 1.59 -1.80 14.18
C TYR A 164 2.52 -2.67 13.33
N ASN A 165 2.88 -2.17 12.15
CA ASN A 165 3.70 -2.90 11.19
C ASN A 165 5.20 -2.66 11.40
N SER A 166 6.00 -3.69 11.13
CA SER A 166 7.46 -3.74 11.30
C SER A 166 8.06 -4.86 10.44
N ASP A 167 9.38 -4.96 10.49
CA ASP A 167 10.16 -6.08 9.94
C ASP A 167 9.90 -6.27 8.44
N ASN A 168 10.00 -5.16 7.70
CA ASN A 168 9.84 -5.13 6.24
C ASN A 168 8.40 -5.42 5.73
N GLY A 169 7.40 -5.36 6.62
CA GLY A 169 5.99 -5.23 6.22
C GLY A 169 5.71 -3.86 5.57
N GLY A 170 4.52 -3.69 4.99
CA GLY A 170 4.10 -2.45 4.32
C GLY A 170 3.47 -2.66 2.95
N VAL A 171 3.66 -1.72 2.03
CA VAL A 171 2.97 -1.68 0.73
C VAL A 171 3.98 -1.43 -0.39
N LEU A 172 3.93 -2.22 -1.46
CA LEU A 172 4.86 -2.03 -2.56
C LEU A 172 4.32 -2.49 -3.91
N ASN A 173 4.85 -1.91 -4.98
CA ASN A 173 4.47 -2.24 -6.35
C ASN A 173 2.94 -2.20 -6.53
N CYS A 174 2.31 -1.12 -6.06
CA CYS A 174 0.86 -1.03 -6.01
C CYS A 174 0.34 0.16 -6.79
N ILE A 175 -0.82 0.01 -7.40
CA ILE A 175 -1.63 1.12 -7.90
C ILE A 175 -2.80 1.31 -6.93
N LEU A 176 -2.98 2.53 -6.42
CA LEU A 176 -4.15 2.92 -5.64
C LEU A 176 -4.90 4.00 -6.42
N GLU A 177 -6.00 3.61 -7.06
CA GLU A 177 -6.84 4.47 -7.90
C GLU A 177 -8.13 4.86 -7.17
N ASP A 178 -8.57 6.11 -7.29
CA ASP A 178 -9.90 6.58 -6.87
C ASP A 178 -10.21 6.48 -5.37
N PHE A 179 -9.19 6.60 -4.52
CA PHE A 179 -9.37 6.73 -3.06
C PHE A 179 -9.27 8.18 -2.62
N HIS A 180 -10.18 8.66 -1.78
CA HIS A 180 -10.01 9.97 -1.12
C HIS A 180 -8.82 9.96 -0.15
N PHE A 181 -8.57 8.82 0.50
CA PHE A 181 -7.43 8.60 1.38
C PHE A 181 -6.75 7.30 0.98
N GLY A 182 -5.48 7.40 0.55
CA GLY A 182 -4.75 6.27 0.00
C GLY A 182 -4.25 5.31 1.09
N LEU A 183 -3.28 5.77 1.89
CA LEU A 183 -2.66 5.01 2.97
C LEU A 183 -2.84 5.70 4.31
N ASP A 184 -3.32 4.96 5.30
CA ASP A 184 -3.23 5.34 6.71
C ASP A 184 -2.18 4.46 7.38
N ILE A 185 -1.19 5.10 8.00
CA ILE A 185 -0.06 4.41 8.62
C ILE A 185 0.00 4.87 10.07
N ASP A 186 -0.23 3.93 10.97
CA ASP A 186 -0.36 4.19 12.40
C ASP A 186 0.55 3.23 13.16
N LYS A 187 1.30 3.76 14.14
CA LYS A 187 2.14 2.93 15.03
C LYS A 187 3.12 2.03 14.25
N CYS A 188 3.73 2.51 13.15
CA CYS A 188 4.58 1.67 12.29
C CYS A 188 6.05 2.07 12.39
N TRP A 189 6.93 1.07 12.38
CA TRP A 189 8.39 1.22 12.42
C TRP A 189 9.05 0.34 11.37
N TYR A 190 10.17 0.76 10.79
CA TYR A 190 10.99 -0.11 9.91
C TYR A 190 10.18 -0.84 8.81
N SER A 191 9.10 -0.20 8.35
CA SER A 191 8.19 -0.70 7.33
C SER A 191 8.50 -0.03 5.99
N VAL A 192 8.10 -0.69 4.90
CA VAL A 192 8.58 -0.36 3.57
C VAL A 192 7.42 0.05 2.66
N TYR A 193 7.57 1.21 2.01
CA TYR A 193 6.57 1.77 1.10
C TYR A 193 7.23 2.13 -0.24
N ARG A 194 7.06 1.32 -1.29
CA ARG A 194 7.86 1.46 -2.52
C ARG A 194 7.08 1.28 -3.80
N ASN A 195 7.44 2.01 -4.86
CA ASN A 195 6.85 1.83 -6.19
C ASN A 195 5.31 1.91 -6.15
N ILE A 196 4.78 2.89 -5.41
CA ILE A 196 3.33 3.09 -5.27
C ILE A 196 2.90 4.17 -6.27
N ARG A 197 1.75 3.95 -6.91
CA ARG A 197 1.12 4.88 -7.84
C ARG A 197 -0.25 5.24 -7.31
N PHE A 198 -0.37 6.42 -6.73
CA PHE A 198 -1.68 6.99 -6.46
C PHE A 198 -2.18 7.72 -7.70
N ARG A 199 -3.41 7.44 -8.13
CA ARG A 199 -3.98 8.07 -9.32
C ARG A 199 -5.49 8.18 -9.23
N ARG A 200 -6.05 8.80 -10.26
CA ARG A 200 -7.48 8.87 -10.52
C ARG A 200 -7.81 8.24 -11.87
N SER A 201 -9.02 7.72 -12.00
CA SER A 201 -9.49 7.08 -13.23
C SER A 201 -9.73 8.08 -14.38
N SER A 202 -9.97 9.37 -14.10
CA SER A 202 -10.14 10.38 -15.15
C SER A 202 -9.80 11.80 -14.69
N SER A 203 -9.58 12.69 -15.66
CA SER A 203 -9.27 14.10 -15.40
C SER A 203 -10.42 14.90 -14.76
N SER A 204 -11.62 14.34 -14.68
CA SER A 204 -12.77 14.96 -14.02
C SER A 204 -12.98 14.50 -12.57
N VAL A 205 -12.31 13.42 -12.14
CA VAL A 205 -12.41 12.94 -10.76
C VAL A 205 -11.74 13.92 -9.81
N VAL A 206 -12.45 14.27 -8.73
CA VAL A 206 -11.99 15.18 -7.66
C VAL A 206 -11.91 14.39 -6.37
N LEU A 207 -10.69 14.11 -5.90
CA LEU A 207 -10.47 13.50 -4.59
C LEU A 207 -10.04 14.60 -3.60
N THR A 208 -10.43 14.46 -2.34
CA THR A 208 -10.40 15.59 -1.38
C THR A 208 -9.59 15.31 -0.12
N GLY A 209 -9.02 14.11 0.03
CA GLY A 209 -8.24 13.73 1.20
C GLY A 209 -6.73 13.86 0.98
N ALA A 210 -5.98 12.83 1.35
CA ALA A 210 -4.52 12.81 1.28
C ALA A 210 -4.00 11.45 0.81
N HIS A 211 -2.85 11.45 0.13
CA HIS A 211 -2.30 10.20 -0.42
C HIS A 211 -1.85 9.31 0.73
N ILE A 212 -1.19 9.92 1.71
CA ILE A 212 -0.66 9.26 2.89
C ILE A 212 -1.02 10.07 4.13
N ARG A 213 -1.50 9.39 5.16
CA ARG A 213 -1.71 9.94 6.50
C ARG A 213 -0.91 9.18 7.53
N LEU A 214 -0.18 9.89 8.37
CA LEU A 214 0.60 9.30 9.46
C LEU A 214 -0.06 9.58 10.81
N GLY A 215 -0.45 8.54 11.53
CA GLY A 215 -1.02 8.62 12.87
C GLY A 215 -2.44 9.20 12.91
N PHE A 216 -3.19 9.12 11.81
CA PHE A 216 -4.56 9.67 11.77
C PHE A 216 -5.49 8.97 12.75
N ASN A 217 -5.40 7.64 12.84
CA ASN A 217 -6.24 6.85 13.74
C ASN A 217 -5.64 6.77 15.14
N HIS A 218 -4.31 6.87 15.25
CA HIS A 218 -3.58 6.77 16.52
C HIS A 218 -2.61 7.96 16.72
N PRO A 219 -3.13 9.18 16.94
CA PRO A 219 -2.30 10.40 17.00
C PRO A 219 -1.36 10.46 18.21
N SER A 220 -1.61 9.66 19.25
CA SER A 220 -0.74 9.53 20.42
C SER A 220 0.46 8.60 20.20
N GLU A 221 0.41 7.73 19.19
CA GLU A 221 1.46 6.75 18.89
C GLU A 221 2.52 7.33 17.94
N GLU A 222 3.66 6.66 17.81
CA GLU A 222 4.73 7.11 16.93
C GLU A 222 4.71 6.41 15.57
N VAL A 223 5.14 7.14 14.54
CA VAL A 223 5.53 6.55 13.26
C VAL A 223 6.99 6.90 13.00
N ASN A 224 7.84 5.90 12.76
CA ASN A 224 9.29 6.13 12.72
C ASN A 224 10.01 5.28 11.69
N ASN A 225 11.04 5.86 11.09
CA ASN A 225 11.97 5.21 10.18
C ASN A 225 11.26 4.52 9.01
N LEU A 226 10.43 5.29 8.31
CA LEU A 226 9.73 4.86 7.11
C LEU A 226 10.36 5.51 5.89
N GLU A 227 10.64 4.68 4.88
CA GLU A 227 11.10 5.14 3.58
C GLU A 227 10.02 4.90 2.51
N PHE A 228 9.56 6.01 1.93
CA PHE A 228 8.72 6.09 0.75
C PHE A 228 9.62 6.27 -0.48
N SER A 229 9.88 5.20 -1.22
CA SER A 229 10.78 5.25 -2.39
C SER A 229 10.02 5.05 -3.70
N ASN A 230 10.28 5.91 -4.69
CA ASN A 230 9.57 5.89 -5.98
C ASN A 230 8.04 5.87 -5.83
N VAL A 231 7.52 6.72 -4.95
CA VAL A 231 6.08 6.90 -4.75
C VAL A 231 5.60 8.07 -5.62
N TRP A 232 4.61 7.83 -6.47
CA TRP A 232 3.97 8.86 -7.27
C TRP A 232 2.63 9.21 -6.62
N CYS A 233 2.60 10.36 -5.97
CA CYS A 233 1.39 11.00 -5.51
C CYS A 233 0.87 11.88 -6.65
N ALA A 234 -0.09 11.39 -7.46
CA ALA A 234 -0.66 12.14 -8.60
C ALA A 234 -1.97 12.87 -8.24
N GLU A 235 -2.32 13.90 -9.02
CA GLU A 235 -3.46 14.81 -8.80
C GLU A 235 -4.85 14.13 -8.75
N PRO A 236 -5.91 14.73 -8.15
CA PRO A 236 -5.97 15.75 -7.11
C PRO A 236 -6.36 15.10 -5.77
N GLN A 237 -5.51 15.22 -4.78
CA GLN A 237 -5.89 15.16 -3.37
C GLN A 237 -5.40 16.46 -2.73
N LYS A 238 -5.84 16.80 -1.53
CA LYS A 238 -5.39 18.07 -0.91
C LYS A 238 -3.92 18.03 -0.53
N HIS A 239 -3.42 16.87 -0.09
CA HIS A 239 -2.06 16.71 0.44
C HIS A 239 -1.44 15.40 -0.07
N SER A 240 -0.13 15.40 -0.30
CA SER A 240 0.62 14.14 -0.49
C SER A 240 0.83 13.45 0.86
N LEU A 241 1.07 14.24 1.90
CA LEU A 241 1.35 13.76 3.24
C LEU A 241 0.63 14.63 4.28
N ALA A 242 -0.20 14.00 5.11
CA ALA A 242 -0.79 14.64 6.27
C ALA A 242 -0.33 13.94 7.57
N ILE A 243 0.13 14.72 8.54
CA ILE A 243 0.82 14.22 9.74
C ILE A 243 0.01 14.59 10.98
N TYR A 244 -0.42 13.58 11.73
CA TYR A 244 -1.27 13.72 12.92
C TYR A 244 -0.57 13.28 14.21
N CYS A 245 0.58 12.62 14.11
CA CYS A 245 1.34 12.10 15.24
C CYS A 245 2.78 12.63 15.26
N ARG A 246 3.52 12.24 16.31
CA ARG A 246 4.97 12.44 16.38
C ARG A 246 5.67 11.49 15.41
N ILE A 247 6.66 12.00 14.70
CA ILE A 247 7.36 11.24 13.66
C ILE A 247 8.87 11.43 13.73
N GLN A 248 9.61 10.41 13.30
CA GLN A 248 11.05 10.49 13.17
C GLN A 248 11.52 9.74 11.92
N ALA A 249 12.57 10.25 11.25
CA ALA A 249 13.20 9.60 10.11
C ALA A 249 12.22 9.20 8.99
N ILE A 250 11.28 10.08 8.64
CA ILE A 250 10.37 9.86 7.50
C ILE A 250 11.04 10.37 6.23
N LYS A 251 11.19 9.52 5.21
CA LYS A 251 11.93 9.87 3.99
C LYS A 251 11.11 9.59 2.75
N PHE A 252 11.09 10.54 1.83
CA PHE A 252 10.64 10.38 0.47
C PHE A 252 11.86 10.42 -0.44
N THR A 253 12.12 9.36 -1.20
CA THR A 253 13.29 9.20 -2.06
C THR A 253 12.87 8.87 -3.49
N GLY A 254 13.05 9.81 -4.40
CA GLY A 254 12.51 9.68 -5.76
C GLY A 254 10.97 9.72 -5.80
N GLY A 255 10.40 9.64 -7.00
CA GLY A 255 8.96 9.79 -7.20
C GLY A 255 8.52 11.25 -7.18
N SER A 256 7.25 11.48 -6.85
CA SER A 256 6.67 12.82 -6.94
C SER A 256 5.57 13.11 -5.93
N LEU A 257 5.48 14.39 -5.57
CA LEU A 257 4.46 14.96 -4.69
C LEU A 257 3.66 15.98 -5.52
N GLU A 258 2.70 15.49 -6.29
CA GLU A 258 1.86 16.27 -7.20
C GLU A 258 0.43 16.27 -6.66
N THR A 259 -0.07 17.46 -6.32
CA THR A 259 -1.45 17.58 -5.84
C THR A 259 -2.09 18.85 -6.38
N ILE A 260 -3.42 18.92 -6.32
CA ILE A 260 -4.15 20.16 -6.62
C ILE A 260 -4.86 20.54 -5.34
N GLY A 261 -4.60 21.74 -4.82
CA GLY A 261 -5.25 22.24 -3.61
C GLY A 261 -4.29 22.87 -2.62
N GLU A 262 -4.15 22.24 -1.45
CA GLU A 262 -3.44 22.80 -0.30
C GLU A 262 -1.95 22.36 -0.28
N ALA A 263 -1.26 22.57 0.83
CA ALA A 263 0.15 22.21 0.99
C ALA A 263 0.41 20.70 0.75
N ARG A 264 1.56 20.34 0.19
CA ARG A 264 1.95 18.92 -0.02
C ARG A 264 2.12 18.15 1.26
N VAL A 265 2.76 18.78 2.23
CA VAL A 265 2.96 18.26 3.58
C VAL A 265 2.19 19.17 4.53
N LYS A 266 1.27 18.60 5.29
CA LYS A 266 0.50 19.33 6.29
C LYS A 266 0.62 18.68 7.66
N PHE A 267 0.93 19.48 8.66
CA PHE A 267 0.93 19.06 10.05
C PHE A 267 -0.41 19.44 10.71
N TYR A 268 -0.99 18.48 11.42
CA TYR A 268 -2.20 18.61 12.23
C TYR A 268 -1.93 18.44 13.73
N THR A 269 -0.65 18.44 14.12
CA THR A 269 -0.19 18.23 15.49
C THR A 269 0.96 19.18 15.80
N THR A 270 1.24 19.40 17.08
CA THR A 270 2.44 20.11 17.60
C THR A 270 3.33 19.21 18.48
N ILE A 271 2.95 17.93 18.67
CA ILE A 271 3.70 16.89 19.38
C ILE A 271 5.00 16.47 18.66
N ILE A 272 6.14 16.81 19.24
CA ILE A 272 7.49 16.46 18.79
C ILE A 272 7.89 15.00 19.10
N PRO A 273 8.94 14.44 18.46
CA PRO A 273 9.76 14.99 17.38
C PRO A 273 9.07 15.03 16.01
N TYR A 274 9.69 15.77 15.08
CA TYR A 274 9.35 15.81 13.67
C TYR A 274 10.61 15.75 12.82
N ASP A 275 10.68 14.79 11.90
CA ASP A 275 11.77 14.68 10.93
C ASP A 275 11.25 14.09 9.62
N VAL A 276 11.19 14.94 8.58
CA VAL A 276 10.80 14.57 7.23
C VAL A 276 11.88 15.04 6.25
N LEU A 277 12.35 14.13 5.43
CA LEU A 277 13.24 14.40 4.29
C LEU A 277 12.51 14.10 2.98
N ILE A 278 12.53 15.05 2.05
CA ILE A 278 12.10 14.86 0.66
C ILE A 278 13.35 15.01 -0.21
N ASP A 279 13.82 13.92 -0.78
CA ASP A 279 15.10 13.84 -1.51
C ASP A 279 14.88 13.34 -2.95
N ASN A 280 15.42 14.08 -3.92
CA ASN A 280 15.38 13.70 -5.33
C ASN A 280 13.96 13.47 -5.90
N CYS A 281 12.97 14.22 -5.41
CA CYS A 281 11.58 14.12 -5.87
C CYS A 281 11.23 15.23 -6.89
N TYR A 282 10.24 14.95 -7.73
CA TYR A 282 9.52 15.97 -8.48
C TYR A 282 8.37 16.52 -7.64
N VAL A 283 8.36 17.82 -7.36
CA VAL A 283 7.33 18.44 -6.54
C VAL A 283 6.63 19.50 -7.38
N GLU A 284 5.39 19.20 -7.75
CA GLU A 284 4.56 20.09 -8.57
C GLU A 284 3.40 20.65 -7.77
N ASN A 285 3.07 21.91 -8.02
CA ASN A 285 1.89 22.53 -7.45
C ASN A 285 1.10 23.45 -8.38
N ASP A 286 -0.22 23.24 -8.42
CA ASP A 286 -1.21 24.22 -8.83
C ASP A 286 -2.16 24.52 -7.65
N ILE A 287 -2.00 25.70 -7.02
CA ILE A 287 -2.95 26.20 -6.01
C ILE A 287 -3.89 27.20 -6.67
N SER A 288 -5.20 26.96 -6.53
CA SER A 288 -6.23 27.82 -7.12
C SER A 288 -6.41 29.15 -6.38
N THR A 289 -5.96 29.26 -5.13
CA THR A 289 -6.04 30.48 -4.31
C THR A 289 -4.78 30.63 -3.45
N GLY A 290 -4.28 31.86 -3.26
CA GLY A 290 -2.93 32.15 -2.76
C GLY A 290 -2.58 31.69 -1.34
N GLY A 291 -2.30 30.40 -1.19
CA GLY A 291 -1.99 29.70 0.06
C GLY A 291 -0.54 29.21 0.20
N VAL A 292 -0.38 28.09 0.91
CA VAL A 292 0.92 27.45 1.18
C VAL A 292 1.21 26.38 0.13
N TYR A 293 2.34 26.53 -0.58
CA TYR A 293 2.72 25.68 -1.70
C TYR A 293 3.26 24.31 -1.29
N LEU A 294 4.00 24.23 -0.19
CA LEU A 294 4.80 23.05 0.08
C LEU A 294 4.51 22.49 1.47
N ILE A 295 4.78 23.27 2.52
CA ILE A 295 4.70 22.77 3.91
C ILE A 295 3.88 23.71 4.79
N GLU A 296 2.78 23.19 5.33
CA GLU A 296 1.97 23.88 6.33
C GLU A 296 2.21 23.27 7.71
N GLY A 297 3.04 23.93 8.52
CA GLY A 297 3.31 23.56 9.92
C GLY A 297 2.40 24.27 10.92
N GLN A 298 2.23 23.69 12.11
CA GLN A 298 1.54 24.29 13.26
C GLN A 298 2.50 25.06 14.19
N SER A 299 3.81 24.79 14.09
CA SER A 299 4.88 25.43 14.87
C SER A 299 6.11 25.72 14.02
N THR A 300 6.95 26.67 14.44
CA THR A 300 8.26 26.96 13.83
C THR A 300 9.32 25.90 14.13
N THR A 301 9.05 24.99 15.06
CA THR A 301 9.95 23.88 15.42
C THR A 301 9.81 22.65 14.51
N GLN A 302 8.81 22.62 13.62
CA GLN A 302 8.50 21.52 12.71
C GLN A 302 9.23 21.64 11.36
N SER A 303 10.48 21.20 11.24
CA SER A 303 11.20 21.31 9.96
C SER A 303 10.95 20.12 9.02
N VAL A 304 10.74 20.42 7.74
CA VAL A 304 10.91 19.45 6.64
C VAL A 304 12.14 19.86 5.82
N THR A 305 12.99 18.89 5.50
CA THR A 305 14.16 19.10 4.64
C THR A 305 13.82 18.69 3.22
N VAL A 306 14.06 19.58 2.26
CA VAL A 306 13.91 19.28 0.84
C VAL A 306 15.27 19.38 0.19
N LYS A 307 15.68 18.30 -0.49
CA LYS A 307 17.03 18.11 -1.03
C LYS A 307 16.99 17.55 -2.46
N ASP A 308 17.82 18.09 -3.35
CA ASP A 308 18.01 17.59 -4.72
C ASP A 308 16.71 17.42 -5.55
N CYS A 309 15.66 18.17 -5.23
CA CYS A 309 14.36 18.09 -5.89
C CYS A 309 14.27 19.02 -7.11
N MET A 310 13.31 18.71 -7.98
CA MET A 310 12.78 19.67 -8.94
C MET A 310 11.49 20.27 -8.38
N LEU A 311 11.45 21.60 -8.27
CA LEU A 311 10.27 22.31 -7.79
C LEU A 311 9.61 23.05 -8.96
N ARG A 312 8.39 22.64 -9.32
CA ARG A 312 7.51 23.33 -10.27
C ARG A 312 6.30 23.86 -9.51
N LEU A 313 6.38 25.10 -9.07
CA LEU A 313 5.32 25.72 -8.25
C LEU A 313 4.56 26.71 -9.13
N GLY A 314 3.23 26.62 -9.09
CA GLY A 314 2.31 27.30 -9.99
C GLY A 314 2.45 28.82 -10.02
N SER A 315 1.72 29.45 -10.94
CA SER A 315 1.82 30.89 -11.22
C SER A 315 1.10 31.79 -10.20
N THR A 316 0.30 31.21 -9.29
CA THR A 316 -0.43 31.98 -8.27
C THR A 316 0.55 32.58 -7.24
N PRO A 317 0.27 33.72 -6.59
CA PRO A 317 1.07 34.16 -5.44
C PRO A 317 0.83 33.26 -4.22
N GLY A 318 1.87 32.91 -3.47
CA GLY A 318 1.74 32.08 -2.26
C GLY A 318 3.07 31.87 -1.54
N SER A 319 3.02 31.35 -0.32
CA SER A 319 4.22 31.09 0.48
C SER A 319 4.65 29.62 0.37
N LEU A 320 5.94 29.32 0.48
CA LEU A 320 6.41 27.93 0.52
C LEU A 320 6.12 27.23 1.86
N GLY A 321 5.69 27.98 2.88
CA GLY A 321 5.45 27.46 4.23
C GLY A 321 6.24 28.18 5.31
N LYS A 322 5.89 27.95 6.58
CA LYS A 322 6.56 28.55 7.74
C LYS A 322 7.80 27.77 8.19
N THR A 323 8.03 26.57 7.65
CA THR A 323 8.92 25.60 8.33
C THR A 323 9.57 24.59 7.37
N TYR A 324 10.49 25.06 6.52
CA TYR A 324 11.20 24.18 5.58
C TYR A 324 12.63 24.65 5.31
N SER A 325 13.53 23.70 5.04
CA SER A 325 14.90 23.95 4.62
C SER A 325 15.09 23.47 3.18
N LEU A 326 15.61 24.34 2.32
CA LEU A 326 15.97 24.00 0.94
C LEU A 326 17.47 23.81 0.81
N LEU A 327 17.89 22.63 0.37
CA LEU A 327 19.29 22.30 0.10
C LEU A 327 19.44 21.83 -1.36
N ARG A 328 20.36 22.43 -2.13
CA ARG A 328 20.72 22.02 -3.52
C ARG A 328 19.53 21.71 -4.44
N GLN A 329 18.90 22.73 -5.03
CA GLN A 329 17.61 22.57 -5.74
C GLN A 329 17.65 23.07 -7.19
N ARG A 330 16.85 22.46 -8.08
CA ARG A 330 16.53 23.01 -9.41
C ARG A 330 15.12 23.60 -9.40
N LEU A 331 15.05 24.93 -9.49
CA LEU A 331 13.79 25.66 -9.52
C LEU A 331 13.38 25.95 -10.96
N VAL A 332 12.16 25.54 -11.35
CA VAL A 332 11.56 25.85 -12.65
C VAL A 332 10.35 26.76 -12.42
N GLN A 333 10.52 28.08 -12.55
CA GLN A 333 9.45 29.07 -12.38
C GLN A 333 8.85 29.47 -13.74
N PHE A 334 7.53 29.44 -13.87
CA PHE A 334 6.81 30.06 -14.98
C PHE A 334 6.13 31.37 -14.52
N SER A 335 6.76 32.48 -14.88
CA SER A 335 6.31 33.89 -14.86
C SER A 335 6.22 34.65 -13.51
N LYS A 336 7.19 35.56 -13.36
CA LYS A 336 7.21 36.89 -12.70
C LYS A 336 6.49 37.10 -11.35
N ARG A 337 7.33 37.03 -10.29
CA ARG A 337 7.53 37.99 -9.16
C ARG A 337 7.33 37.39 -7.74
N HIS A 338 8.44 37.42 -6.99
CA HIS A 338 8.62 37.27 -5.53
C HIS A 338 8.68 35.84 -4.95
N ILE A 339 9.85 35.21 -5.09
CA ILE A 339 10.31 34.28 -4.04
C ILE A 339 10.90 35.13 -2.92
N LYS A 340 10.13 35.39 -1.86
CA LYS A 340 10.74 35.78 -0.57
C LYS A 340 11.28 34.51 0.08
N CYS A 341 12.49 34.12 -0.31
CA CYS A 341 13.26 33.14 0.43
C CYS A 341 13.80 33.86 1.67
N GLN A 342 13.20 33.66 2.85
CA GLN A 342 13.95 33.90 4.08
C GLN A 342 14.96 32.76 4.20
N GLN A 343 16.15 32.97 3.64
CA GLN A 343 17.34 32.23 4.05
C GLN A 343 17.52 32.48 5.56
N TYR A 344 17.19 31.50 6.40
CA TYR A 344 17.88 31.40 7.67
C TYR A 344 19.29 30.90 7.35
N LYS A 345 20.25 31.83 7.46
CA LYS A 345 21.69 31.57 7.39
C LYS A 345 22.03 30.35 8.23
N SER A 346 22.89 29.48 7.68
CA SER A 346 23.71 28.58 8.48
C SER A 346 24.48 29.41 9.51
N LEU A 347 24.20 29.23 10.80
CA LEU A 347 25.11 29.62 11.86
C LEU A 347 25.92 28.37 12.23
N VAL A 348 27.05 28.19 11.55
CA VAL A 348 28.19 27.51 12.17
C VAL A 348 28.73 28.52 13.18
N PRO A 349 28.79 28.24 14.49
CA PRO A 349 29.47 29.12 15.42
C PRO A 349 30.96 29.03 15.11
N SER A 350 31.56 30.14 14.71
CA SER A 350 33.00 30.33 14.88
C SER A 350 33.27 30.31 16.39
N LEU A 351 33.86 29.21 16.88
CA LEU A 351 34.43 29.14 18.21
C LEU A 351 35.77 29.92 18.24
N PRO A 352 36.16 30.46 19.41
CA PRO A 352 37.15 31.53 19.56
C PRO A 352 38.57 31.18 19.12
#